data_AF-A0A8H4Q4F1-F1
#
_entry.id   AF-A0A8H4Q4F1-F1
#
_cell.length_a   1.000
_cell.length_b   1.000
_cell.length_c   1.000
_cell.angle_alpha   90.00
_cell.angle_beta   90.00
_cell.angle_gamma   90.00
#
_symmetry.space_group_name_H-M   'P 1'
#
loop_
_entity.id
_entity.type
_entity.pdbx_description
1 polymer ?
#
loop_
_entity_poly.entity_id
_entity_poly.type
_entity_poly.pdbx_seq_one_letter_code
_entity_poly.pdbx_strand_id
1 'polypeptide(L)'
;MDQSPLHPDFSEVSRSFEALSHQFARVGNLPVVDEGRRVLETLERVMARLDQIQQEQRQGFARFQSALDLLSRENAARDRNQHVAFENSALVQGDGQLKPLLSLSTGRVSSPFPSAVDDVNGLSSAETEIVDCLRN
;
A
#
# COMPACT_ATOMS: atom_id res chain seq x y z
N MET A 1 36.09 -11.99 -83.00
CA MET A 1 35.57 -10.71 -82.48
C MET A 1 35.82 -10.75 -80.98
N ASP A 2 37.01 -10.29 -80.56
CA ASP A 2 37.46 -10.30 -79.17
C ASP A 2 36.59 -9.39 -78.31
N GLN A 3 35.98 -9.95 -77.27
CA GLN A 3 35.40 -9.16 -76.18
C GLN A 3 36.51 -8.93 -75.15
N SER A 4 37.15 -7.77 -75.19
CA SER A 4 38.06 -7.34 -74.13
C SER A 4 37.31 -7.31 -72.80
N PRO A 5 37.82 -7.92 -71.73
CA PRO A 5 37.19 -7.87 -70.43
C PRO A 5 37.14 -6.41 -69.95
N LEU A 6 35.96 -5.92 -69.57
CA LEU A 6 35.81 -4.66 -68.85
C LEU A 6 36.51 -4.82 -67.49
N HIS A 7 37.76 -4.38 -67.40
CA HIS A 7 38.44 -4.27 -66.13
C HIS A 7 37.80 -3.12 -65.34
N PRO A 8 37.28 -3.39 -64.12
CA PRO A 8 36.75 -2.32 -63.29
C PRO A 8 37.85 -1.30 -62.99
N ASP A 9 37.52 -0.01 -63.04
CA ASP A 9 38.43 1.03 -62.58
C ASP A 9 38.50 0.96 -61.05
N PHE A 10 39.50 0.23 -60.56
CA PHE A 10 39.74 0.09 -59.13
C PHE A 10 39.99 1.43 -58.43
N SER A 11 40.42 2.46 -59.16
CA SER A 11 40.57 3.82 -58.61
C SER A 11 39.21 4.46 -58.35
N GLU A 12 38.24 4.26 -59.26
CA GLU A 12 36.86 4.71 -59.09
C GLU A 12 36.16 3.94 -57.97
N VAL A 13 36.38 2.62 -57.90
CA VAL A 13 35.87 1.79 -56.81
C VAL A 13 36.43 2.25 -55.46
N SER A 14 37.74 2.49 -55.35
CA SER A 14 38.36 2.99 -54.12
C SER A 14 37.80 4.35 -53.69
N ARG A 15 37.61 5.31 -54.62
CA ARG A 15 36.97 6.60 -54.31
C ARG A 15 35.53 6.44 -53.84
N SER A 16 34.80 5.48 -54.42
CA SER A 16 33.42 5.18 -54.03
C SER A 16 33.36 4.63 -52.60
N PHE A 17 34.29 3.74 -52.23
CA PHE A 17 34.40 3.23 -50.87
C PHE A 17 34.80 4.32 -49.86
N GLU A 18 35.71 5.22 -50.24
CA GLU A 18 36.10 6.36 -49.40
C GLU A 18 34.92 7.32 -49.18
N ALA A 19 34.16 7.63 -50.23
CA ALA A 19 32.96 8.45 -50.13
C ALA A 19 31.88 7.80 -49.24
N LEU A 20 31.64 6.50 -49.39
CA LEU A 20 30.71 5.75 -48.55
C LEU A 20 31.17 5.71 -47.08
N SER A 21 32.46 5.47 -46.84
CA SER A 21 33.05 5.49 -45.50
C SER A 21 32.86 6.86 -44.82
N HIS A 22 33.07 7.95 -45.56
CA HIS A 22 32.80 9.31 -45.07
C HIS A 22 31.33 9.55 -44.73
N GLN A 23 30.40 8.98 -45.51
CA GLN A 23 28.97 9.06 -45.20
C GLN A 23 28.64 8.26 -43.95
N PHE A 24 29.13 7.02 -43.80
CA PHE A 24 28.94 6.21 -42.60
C PHE A 24 29.51 6.87 -41.33
N ALA A 25 30.67 7.54 -41.44
CA ALA A 25 31.24 8.32 -40.34
C ALA A 25 30.34 9.50 -39.91
N ARG A 26 29.52 10.05 -40.82
CA ARG A 26 28.50 11.06 -40.48
C ARG A 26 27.25 10.47 -39.84
N VAL A 27 26.87 9.23 -40.18
CA VAL A 27 25.72 8.53 -39.59
C VAL A 27 26.01 8.09 -38.14
N GLY A 28 27.27 7.78 -37.83
CA GLY A 28 27.68 7.33 -36.49
C GLY A 28 27.51 8.37 -35.36
N ASN A 29 27.34 9.65 -35.71
CA ASN A 29 27.13 10.76 -34.77
C ASN A 29 25.74 11.39 -34.95
N LEU A 30 24.73 10.64 -35.40
CA LEU A 30 23.38 11.20 -35.56
C LEU A 30 22.73 11.50 -34.20
N PRO A 31 22.55 12.77 -33.82
CA PRO A 31 21.98 13.15 -32.53
C PRO A 31 20.57 12.59 -32.33
N VAL A 32 19.82 12.37 -33.41
CA VAL A 32 18.46 11.81 -33.39
C VAL A 32 18.41 10.39 -32.79
N VAL A 33 19.43 9.57 -33.03
CA VAL A 33 19.47 8.19 -32.49
C VAL A 33 19.79 8.20 -31.00
N ASP A 34 20.72 9.07 -30.57
CA ASP A 34 21.07 9.25 -29.16
C ASP A 34 19.94 9.91 -28.36
N GLU A 35 19.22 10.86 -28.96
CA GLU A 35 18.03 11.48 -28.37
C GLU A 35 16.89 10.48 -28.24
N GLY A 36 16.65 9.64 -29.26
CA GLY A 36 15.66 8.57 -29.21
C GLY A 36 15.94 7.57 -28.07
N ARG A 37 17.21 7.20 -27.89
CA ARG A 37 17.63 6.33 -26.79
C ARG A 37 17.40 6.97 -25.42
N ARG A 38 17.74 8.26 -25.25
CA ARG A 38 17.48 8.99 -23.99
C ARG A 38 15.99 9.10 -23.67
N VAL A 39 15.15 9.29 -24.69
CA VAL A 39 13.69 9.33 -24.52
C VAL A 39 13.18 7.96 -24.06
N LEU A 40 13.62 6.86 -24.66
CA LEU A 40 13.25 5.51 -24.24
C LEU A 40 13.69 5.22 -22.79
N GLU A 41 14.93 5.54 -22.42
CA GLU A 41 15.43 5.38 -21.05
C GLU A 41 14.61 6.22 -20.04
N THR A 42 14.14 7.40 -20.45
CA THR A 42 13.29 8.24 -19.61
C THR A 42 11.90 7.63 -19.47
N LEU A 43 11.31 7.13 -20.55
CA LEU A 43 10.01 6.46 -20.54
C LEU A 43 10.03 5.19 -19.68
N GLU A 44 11.07 4.37 -19.81
CA GLU A 44 11.26 3.17 -18.97
C GLU A 44 11.33 3.55 -17.48
N ARG A 45 12.06 4.61 -17.14
CA ARG A 45 12.14 5.11 -15.75
C ARG A 45 10.80 5.64 -15.25
N VAL A 46 10.04 6.33 -16.11
CA VAL A 46 8.69 6.82 -15.77
C VAL A 46 7.74 5.64 -15.56
N MET A 47 7.75 4.63 -16.43
CA MET A 47 6.94 3.43 -16.28
C MET A 47 7.25 2.70 -14.97
N ALA A 48 8.53 2.47 -14.68
CA ALA A 48 8.96 1.85 -13.43
C ALA A 48 8.49 2.64 -12.20
N ARG A 49 8.52 3.99 -12.27
CA ARG A 49 8.02 4.84 -11.20
C ARG A 49 6.49 4.78 -11.06
N LEU A 50 5.75 4.70 -12.16
CA LEU A 50 4.29 4.55 -12.14
C LEU A 50 3.89 3.20 -11.54
N ASP A 51 4.59 2.12 -11.87
CA ASP A 51 4.35 0.81 -11.28
C ASP A 51 4.59 0.82 -9.76
N GLN A 52 5.67 1.47 -9.31
CA GLN A 52 5.95 1.66 -7.89
C GLN A 52 4.84 2.44 -7.18
N ILE A 53 4.41 3.57 -7.76
CA ILE A 53 3.32 4.38 -7.20
C ILE A 53 2.03 3.56 -7.12
N GLN A 54 1.72 2.77 -8.14
CA GLN A 54 0.52 1.93 -8.14
C GLN A 54 0.57 0.88 -7.02
N GLN A 55 1.74 0.29 -6.77
CA GLN A 55 1.93 -0.67 -5.69
C GLN A 55 1.79 -0.02 -4.31
N GLU A 56 2.44 1.14 -4.11
CA GLU A 56 2.34 1.93 -2.88
C GLU A 56 0.89 2.37 -2.60
N GLN A 57 0.16 2.81 -3.62
CA GLN A 57 -1.26 3.16 -3.49
C GLN A 57 -2.10 1.96 -3.06
N ARG A 58 -1.96 0.79 -3.71
CA ARG A 58 -2.70 -0.42 -3.32
C ARG A 58 -2.41 -0.81 -1.87
N GLN A 59 -1.15 -0.74 -1.45
CA GLN A 59 -0.77 -1.04 -0.08
C GLN A 59 -1.33 0.00 0.91
N GLY A 60 -1.30 1.29 0.55
CA GLY A 60 -1.88 2.38 1.32
C GLY A 60 -3.38 2.20 1.52
N PHE A 61 -4.12 1.90 0.44
CA PHE A 61 -5.56 1.63 0.51
C PHE A 61 -5.89 0.42 1.40
N ALA A 62 -5.13 -0.67 1.31
CA ALA A 62 -5.35 -1.85 2.15
C ALA A 62 -5.13 -1.56 3.65
N ARG A 63 -4.10 -0.76 3.98
CA ARG A 63 -3.84 -0.31 5.35
C ARG A 63 -4.93 0.63 5.84
N PHE A 64 -5.36 1.56 5.00
CA PHE A 64 -6.42 2.52 5.32
C PHE A 64 -7.76 1.81 5.56
N GLN A 65 -8.13 0.85 4.72
CA GLN A 65 -9.34 0.05 4.91
C GLN A 65 -9.29 -0.72 6.24
N SER A 66 -8.17 -1.38 6.52
CA SER A 66 -7.99 -2.09 7.80
C SER A 66 -8.11 -1.15 9.01
N ALA A 67 -7.58 0.06 8.92
CA ALA A 67 -7.67 1.05 9.99
C ALA A 67 -9.10 1.57 10.18
N LEU A 68 -9.84 1.82 9.09
CA LEU A 68 -11.25 2.20 9.16
C LEU A 68 -12.13 1.07 9.74
N ASP A 69 -11.89 -0.18 9.36
CA ASP A 69 -12.61 -1.32 9.89
C ASP A 69 -12.37 -1.49 11.39
N LEU A 70 -11.13 -1.27 11.86
CA LEU A 70 -10.80 -1.28 13.28
C LEU A 70 -11.52 -0.15 14.02
N LEU A 71 -11.42 1.08 13.52
CA LEU A 71 -12.06 2.25 14.13
C LEU A 71 -13.59 2.10 14.18
N SER A 72 -14.20 1.56 13.13
CA SER A 72 -15.64 1.30 13.09
C SER A 72 -16.07 0.29 14.15
N ARG A 73 -15.27 -0.77 14.35
CA ARG A 73 -15.53 -1.77 15.40
C ARG A 73 -15.35 -1.18 16.80
N GLU A 74 -14.29 -0.41 17.02
CA GLU A 74 -14.03 0.26 18.29
C GLU A 74 -15.18 1.21 18.66
N ASN A 75 -15.64 2.03 17.70
CA ASN A 75 -16.77 2.94 17.92
C ASN A 75 -18.05 2.17 18.24
N ALA A 76 -18.36 1.09 17.52
CA ALA A 76 -19.55 0.28 17.80
C ALA A 76 -19.49 -0.38 19.20
N ALA A 77 -18.31 -0.89 19.59
CA ALA A 77 -18.09 -1.45 20.93
C ALA A 77 -18.24 -0.37 22.00
N ARG A 78 -17.70 0.82 21.77
CA ARG A 78 -17.80 1.98 22.67
C ARG A 78 -19.24 2.43 22.87
N ASP A 79 -20.00 2.63 21.80
CA ASP A 79 -21.39 3.07 21.88
C ASP A 79 -22.24 2.06 22.66
N ARG A 80 -22.00 0.76 22.43
CA ARG A 80 -22.67 -0.31 23.17
C ARG A 80 -22.26 -0.34 24.64
N ASN A 81 -20.98 -0.15 24.92
CA ASN A 81 -20.48 -0.09 26.30
C ASN A 81 -21.06 1.09 27.07
N GLN A 82 -21.20 2.26 26.44
CA GLN A 82 -21.84 3.41 27.06
C GLN A 82 -23.30 3.11 27.42
N HIS A 83 -24.03 2.46 26.52
CA HIS A 83 -25.41 2.05 26.78
C HIS A 83 -25.51 1.02 27.91
N VAL A 84 -24.66 -0.02 27.88
CA VAL A 84 -24.62 -1.06 28.92
C VAL A 84 -24.19 -0.48 30.27
N ALA A 85 -23.21 0.41 30.30
CA ALA A 85 -22.77 1.08 31.52
C ALA A 85 -23.88 1.92 32.12
N PHE A 86 -24.68 2.63 31.30
CA PHE A 86 -25.86 3.34 31.77
C PHE A 86 -26.88 2.39 32.42
N GLU A 87 -27.21 1.27 31.75
CA GLU A 87 -28.13 0.27 32.30
C GLU A 87 -27.61 -0.35 33.60
N ASN A 88 -26.33 -0.72 33.64
CA ASN A 88 -25.69 -1.28 34.82
C ASN A 88 -25.63 -0.26 35.97
N SER A 89 -25.44 1.04 35.68
CA SER A 89 -25.42 2.10 36.70
C SER A 89 -26.76 2.33 37.37
N ALA A 90 -27.87 1.98 36.71
CA ALA A 90 -29.21 2.06 37.28
C ALA A 90 -29.51 0.90 38.26
N LEU A 91 -28.65 -0.11 38.33
CA LEU A 91 -28.76 -1.21 39.29
C LEU A 91 -28.18 -0.76 40.64
N VAL A 92 -29.07 -0.30 41.53
CA VAL A 92 -28.68 0.32 42.81
C VAL A 92 -28.45 -0.70 43.95
N GLN A 93 -29.09 -1.88 43.91
CA GLN A 93 -28.91 -2.96 44.91
C GLN A 93 -29.67 -4.26 44.52
N GLY A 94 -29.12 -5.44 44.84
CA GLY A 94 -29.78 -6.76 44.75
C GLY A 94 -29.23 -7.72 43.67
N ASP A 95 -29.93 -8.84 43.45
CA ASP A 95 -29.70 -9.90 42.42
C ASP A 95 -29.77 -9.38 40.94
N GLY A 96 -29.61 -8.08 40.73
CA GLY A 96 -29.61 -7.46 39.41
C GLY A 96 -28.43 -7.97 38.59
N GLN A 97 -28.74 -8.60 37.44
CA GLN A 97 -27.73 -9.13 36.54
C GLN A 97 -27.05 -8.01 35.76
N LEU A 98 -25.73 -7.92 35.89
CA LEU A 98 -24.93 -6.99 35.10
C LEU A 98 -24.81 -7.51 33.66
N LYS A 99 -24.96 -6.60 32.71
CA LYS A 99 -24.68 -6.91 31.31
C LYS A 99 -23.19 -6.72 31.03
N PRO A 100 -22.54 -7.66 30.32
CA PRO A 100 -21.13 -7.56 30.03
C PRO A 100 -20.79 -6.48 29.02
N LEU A 101 -19.63 -5.84 29.23
CA LEU A 101 -19.04 -4.91 28.29
C LEU A 101 -18.31 -5.66 27.16
N LEU A 102 -18.14 -4.98 26.02
CA LEU A 102 -17.35 -5.43 24.89
C LEU A 102 -15.93 -4.85 24.98
N SER A 103 -14.94 -5.66 24.64
CA SER A 103 -13.57 -5.21 24.37
C SER A 103 -13.56 -4.32 23.12
N LEU A 104 -12.93 -3.16 23.20
CA LEU A 104 -12.83 -2.22 22.07
C LEU A 104 -12.03 -2.81 20.91
N SER A 105 -10.94 -3.53 21.21
CA SER A 105 -10.04 -4.10 20.20
C SER A 105 -10.63 -5.31 19.48
N THR A 106 -11.49 -6.09 20.14
CA THR A 106 -12.03 -7.35 19.57
C THR A 106 -13.53 -7.30 19.26
N GLY A 107 -14.27 -6.34 19.82
CA GLY A 107 -15.73 -6.28 19.75
C GLY A 107 -16.43 -7.46 20.45
N ARG A 108 -15.70 -8.29 21.20
CA ARG A 108 -16.23 -9.44 21.94
C ARG A 108 -16.41 -9.09 23.41
N VAL A 109 -17.26 -9.84 24.09
CA VAL A 109 -17.46 -9.71 25.54
C VAL A 109 -16.11 -9.78 26.27
N SER A 110 -15.82 -8.77 27.11
CA SER A 110 -14.68 -8.84 28.02
C SER A 110 -14.93 -10.00 28.98
N SER A 111 -13.99 -10.93 29.05
CA SER A 111 -14.09 -12.11 29.91
C SER A 111 -12.82 -12.18 30.75
N PRO A 112 -12.92 -12.46 32.06
CA PRO A 112 -14.15 -12.65 32.84
C PRO A 112 -14.88 -11.32 33.14
N PHE A 113 -16.23 -11.34 33.14
CA PHE A 113 -17.06 -10.19 33.54
C PHE A 113 -18.03 -10.62 34.65
N PRO A 114 -18.19 -9.81 35.72
CA PRO A 114 -19.05 -10.15 36.87
C PRO A 114 -20.52 -10.25 36.46
N SER A 115 -21.22 -11.28 36.96
CA SER A 115 -22.63 -11.54 36.64
C SER A 115 -23.62 -10.73 37.49
N ALA A 116 -23.25 -10.39 38.73
CA ALA A 116 -24.07 -9.63 39.66
C ALA A 116 -23.29 -8.46 40.29
N VAL A 117 -24.02 -7.48 40.83
CA VAL A 117 -23.43 -6.31 41.52
C VAL A 117 -22.53 -6.74 42.69
N ASP A 118 -22.88 -7.82 43.39
CA ASP A 118 -22.08 -8.36 44.50
C ASP A 118 -20.74 -8.97 44.04
N ASP A 119 -20.69 -9.54 42.82
CA ASP A 119 -19.47 -10.10 42.24
C ASP A 119 -18.43 -9.00 41.97
N VAL A 120 -18.87 -7.77 41.71
CA VAL A 120 -17.98 -6.62 41.46
C VAL A 120 -17.14 -6.28 42.69
N ASN A 121 -17.71 -6.42 43.89
CA ASN A 121 -17.02 -6.12 45.16
C ASN A 121 -15.91 -7.13 45.49
N GLY A 122 -15.88 -8.29 44.81
CA GLY A 122 -14.87 -9.33 44.98
C GLY A 122 -13.72 -9.28 43.96
N LEU A 123 -13.78 -8.41 42.95
CA LEU A 123 -12.75 -8.32 41.91
C LEU A 123 -11.47 -7.66 42.44
N SER A 124 -10.33 -8.28 42.13
CA SER A 124 -9.02 -7.73 42.49
C SER A 124 -8.65 -6.57 41.54
N SER A 125 -7.87 -5.59 42.02
CA SER A 125 -7.44 -4.45 41.17
C SER A 125 -6.70 -4.85 39.88
N ALA A 126 -6.25 -6.11 39.74
CA ALA A 126 -5.64 -6.64 38.51
C ALA A 126 -6.66 -6.95 37.39
N GLU A 127 -7.96 -6.98 37.68
CA GLU A 127 -9.05 -7.25 36.73
C GLU A 127 -9.73 -5.94 36.24
N THR A 128 -9.12 -4.79 36.51
CA THR A 128 -9.64 -3.44 36.21
C THR A 128 -9.53 -2.99 34.76
N GLU A 129 -9.16 -3.87 33.80
CA GLU A 129 -9.40 -3.60 32.37
C GLU A 129 -10.89 -3.31 32.06
N ILE A 130 -11.80 -3.73 32.95
CA ILE A 130 -13.23 -3.42 32.88
C ILE A 130 -13.51 -1.92 33.11
N VAL A 131 -12.65 -1.18 33.82
CA VAL A 131 -12.85 0.24 34.17
C VAL A 131 -12.24 1.18 33.12
N ASP A 132 -11.19 0.76 32.42
CA ASP A 132 -10.57 1.57 31.35
C ASP A 132 -11.44 1.71 30.09
N CYS A 133 -12.48 0.88 29.94
CA CYS A 133 -13.49 1.04 28.88
C CYS A 133 -14.38 2.29 29.02
N LEU A 134 -14.33 3.00 30.17
CA LEU A 134 -15.12 4.22 30.44
C LEU A 134 -14.31 5.52 30.44
N ARG A 135 -12.97 5.46 30.36
CA ARG A 135 -12.09 6.63 30.30
C ARG A 135 -11.30 6.65 28.98
N ASN A 136 -11.88 7.28 27.96
CA ASN A 136 -11.21 8.12 26.96
C ASN A 136 -12.19 8.54 25.90
#